data_AF-A0A1X4I562-F1
#
_entry.id   AF-A0A1X4I562-F1
#
_cell.length_a   1.000
_cell.length_b   1.000
_cell.length_c   1.000
_cell.angle_alpha   90.00
_cell.angle_beta   90.00
_cell.angle_gamma   90.00
#
_symmetry.space_group_name_H-M   'P 1'
#
loop_
_entity.id
_entity.type
_entity.pdbx_description
1 polymer ?
#
loop_
_entity_poly.entity_id
_entity_poly.type
_entity_poly.pdbx_seq_one_letter_code
_entity_poly.pdbx_strand_id
1 'polypeptide(L)' 'VAAEPAVLRAHLGPGQADGTLALVLDPAVPTAEAARAVAQRLAADETLRARLVRGLDLAVLPAGTTPPGEPLYVRP' A
#
# COMPACT_ATOMS: atom_id res chain seq x y z
N VAL A 1 -5.61 -4.00 0.52
CA VAL A 1 -4.51 -3.86 1.51
C VAL A 1 -4.73 -4.75 2.73
N ALA A 2 -5.84 -4.61 3.47
CA ALA A 2 -6.15 -5.50 4.61
C ALA A 2 -6.31 -7.00 4.26
N ALA A 3 -6.63 -7.28 3.00
CA ALA A 3 -6.70 -8.65 2.47
C ALA A 3 -5.36 -9.21 2.01
N GLU A 4 -4.27 -8.43 2.05
CA GLU A 4 -2.93 -8.91 1.74
C GLU A 4 -2.14 -9.20 3.00
N PRO A 5 -1.88 -10.48 3.31
CA PRO A 5 -1.27 -10.86 4.58
C PRO A 5 0.14 -10.32 4.70
N ALA A 6 0.87 -10.13 3.60
CA ALA A 6 2.23 -9.59 3.62
C ALA A 6 2.32 -8.11 4.04
N VAL A 7 1.22 -7.38 4.16
CA VAL A 7 1.23 -5.96 4.56
C VAL A 7 1.09 -5.83 6.07
N LEU A 8 2.13 -5.31 6.72
CA LEU A 8 2.13 -5.04 8.16
C LEU A 8 1.44 -3.72 8.50
N ARG A 9 1.76 -2.68 7.72
CA ARG A 9 1.17 -1.34 7.86
C ARG A 9 0.99 -0.70 6.51
N ALA A 10 -0.05 0.12 6.40
CA ALA A 10 -0.26 0.97 5.24
C ALA A 10 -0.63 2.38 5.67
N HIS A 11 -0.03 3.37 5.01
CA HIS A 11 -0.30 4.79 5.22
C HIS A 11 -0.66 5.39 3.87
N LEU A 12 -1.72 6.19 3.83
CA LEU A 12 -2.10 6.95 2.64
C LEU A 12 -1.77 8.41 2.88
N GLY A 13 -0.84 8.93 2.08
CA GLY A 13 -0.43 10.33 2.11
C GLY A 13 -0.73 11.04 0.80
N PRO A 14 -0.63 12.38 0.79
CA PRO A 14 -0.66 13.15 -0.45
C PRO A 14 0.51 12.73 -1.35
N GLY A 15 0.23 12.60 -2.65
CA GLY A 15 1.19 12.17 -3.68
C GLY A 15 1.08 13.00 -4.95
N GLN A 16 1.96 12.74 -5.92
CA GLN A 16 1.93 13.44 -7.22
C GLN A 16 0.80 12.94 -8.12
N ALA A 17 0.40 11.68 -7.98
CA ALA A 17 -0.81 11.10 -8.55
C ALA A 17 -2.06 11.50 -7.74
N ASP A 18 -2.99 10.59 -7.45
CA ASP A 18 -4.12 10.84 -6.55
C ASP A 18 -3.77 10.59 -5.07
N GLY A 19 -2.64 9.93 -4.80
CA GLY A 19 -2.13 9.66 -3.48
C GLY A 19 -0.93 8.72 -3.51
N THR A 20 -0.20 8.66 -2.39
CA THR A 20 0.89 7.72 -2.18
C THR A 20 0.50 6.73 -1.09
N LEU A 21 0.44 5.45 -1.45
CA LEU A 21 0.26 4.36 -0.51
C LEU A 21 1.63 3.84 -0.07
N ALA A 22 2.03 4.25 1.14
CA ALA A 22 3.23 3.76 1.79
C ALA A 22 2.94 2.43 2.49
N LEU A 23 3.69 1.38 2.11
CA LEU A 23 3.51 0.01 2.57
C LEU A 23 4.73 -0.44 3.37
N VAL A 24 4.49 -0.92 4.59
CA VAL A 24 5.48 -1.68 5.36
C VAL A 24 5.14 -3.15 5.17
N LEU A 25 6.05 -3.89 4.55
CA LEU A 25 5.86 -5.30 4.20
C LEU A 25 6.52 -6.22 5.23
N ASP A 26 6.01 -7.44 5.31
CA ASP A 26 6.60 -8.51 6.10
C ASP A 26 7.96 -8.90 5.51
N PRO A 27 9.06 -8.82 6.28
CA PRO A 27 10.39 -9.13 5.78
C PRO A 27 10.57 -10.61 5.39
N ALA A 28 9.67 -11.49 5.80
CA ALA A 28 9.67 -12.89 5.40
C ALA A 28 9.19 -13.11 3.96
N VAL A 29 8.55 -12.11 3.35
CA VAL A 29 7.99 -12.19 1.98
C VAL A 29 8.85 -11.36 1.03
N PRO A 30 9.18 -11.86 -0.18
CA PRO A 30 9.89 -11.07 -1.17
C PRO A 30 9.13 -9.78 -1.52
N THR A 31 9.78 -8.63 -1.32
CA THR A 31 9.19 -7.30 -1.54
C THR A 31 8.48 -7.16 -2.89
N ALA A 32 9.11 -7.64 -3.97
CA ALA A 32 8.55 -7.53 -5.31
C ALA A 32 7.25 -8.35 -5.47
N GLU A 33 7.17 -9.51 -4.83
CA GLU A 33 5.98 -10.37 -4.86
C GLU A 33 4.83 -9.75 -4.07
N ALA A 34 5.11 -9.31 -2.85
CA ALA A 34 4.13 -8.65 -2.00
C ALA A 34 3.63 -7.33 -2.62
N ALA A 35 4.52 -6.50 -3.17
CA ALA A 35 4.13 -5.27 -3.86
C ALA A 35 3.27 -5.56 -5.10
N ARG A 36 3.60 -6.60 -5.87
CA ARG A 36 2.83 -7.01 -7.05
C ARG A 36 1.44 -7.53 -6.66
N ALA A 37 1.33 -8.34 -5.61
CA ALA A 37 0.05 -8.83 -5.12
C ALA A 37 -0.86 -7.68 -4.67
N VAL A 38 -0.30 -6.70 -3.94
CA VAL A 38 -1.03 -5.48 -3.55
C VAL A 38 -1.48 -4.70 -4.78
N ALA A 39 -0.59 -4.46 -5.74
CA ALA A 39 -0.91 -3.71 -6.96
C ALA A 39 -2.02 -4.39 -7.78
N GLN A 40 -1.95 -5.72 -7.96
CA GLN A 40 -2.97 -6.48 -8.69
C GLN A 40 -4.35 -6.35 -8.03
N ARG A 41 -4.40 -6.34 -6.71
CA ARG A 41 -5.67 -6.21 -5.99
C ARG A 41 -6.25 -4.82 -6.00
N LEU A 42 -5.41 -3.81 -5.88
CA LEU A 42 -5.83 -2.42 -6.04
C LEU A 42 -6.38 -2.20 -7.46
N ALA A 43 -5.74 -2.80 -8.47
CA ALA A 43 -6.22 -2.76 -9.85
C ALA A 43 -7.54 -3.55 -10.05
N ALA A 44 -7.75 -4.64 -9.32
CA ALA A 44 -9.00 -5.41 -9.38
C ALA A 44 -10.19 -4.69 -8.72
N ASP A 45 -9.95 -3.75 -7.80
CA ASP A 45 -10.99 -3.01 -7.10
C ASP A 45 -11.65 -1.95 -7.99
N GLU A 46 -12.92 -2.20 -8.34
CA GLU A 46 -13.72 -1.32 -9.21
C GLU A 46 -13.97 0.06 -8.60
N THR A 47 -14.11 0.14 -7.28
CA THR A 47 -14.39 1.42 -6.58
C THR A 47 -13.15 2.30 -6.60
N LEU A 48 -11.97 1.71 -6.35
CA LEU A 48 -10.69 2.42 -6.48
C LEU A 48 -10.45 2.85 -7.92
N ARG A 49 -10.68 1.97 -8.91
CA ARG A 49 -10.55 2.32 -10.33
C ARG A 49 -11.45 3.46 -10.76
N ALA A 50 -12.67 3.54 -10.22
CA ALA A 50 -13.60 4.63 -10.54
C ALA A 50 -13.18 5.98 -9.92
N ARG A 51 -12.33 5.97 -8.88
CA ARG A 51 -11.95 7.17 -8.11
C ARG A 51 -10.52 7.64 -8.34
N LEU A 52 -9.62 6.76 -8.76
CA LEU A 52 -8.22 7.07 -9.06
C LEU A 52 -8.07 7.45 -10.54
N VAL A 53 -8.14 8.74 -10.83
CA VAL A 53 -8.06 9.31 -12.18
C VAL A 53 -6.62 9.38 -12.69
N ARG A 54 -5.68 9.73 -11.82
CA ARG A 54 -4.24 9.84 -12.13
C ARG A 54 -3.44 8.62 -11.65
N GLY A 55 -4.06 7.76 -10.86
CA GLY A 55 -3.47 6.53 -10.34
C GLY A 55 -2.98 6.68 -8.90
N LEU A 56 -2.31 5.64 -8.40
CA LEU A 56 -1.79 5.58 -7.03
C LEU A 56 -0.31 5.22 -7.04
N ASP A 57 0.51 6.03 -6.37
CA ASP A 57 1.92 5.76 -6.20
C ASP A 57 2.11 4.75 -5.05
N LEU A 58 2.95 3.74 -5.25
CA LEU A 58 3.29 2.76 -4.23
C LEU A 58 4.70 3.01 -3.70
N ALA A 59 4.83 3.28 -2.41
CA ALA A 59 6.11 3.42 -1.73
C ALA A 59 6.33 2.24 -0.80
N VAL A 60 7.36 1.42 -1.06
CA VAL A 60 7.73 0.33 -0.15
C VAL A 60 8.75 0.83 0.85
N LEU A 61 8.44 0.66 2.14
CA LEU A 61 9.27 1.11 3.25
C LEU A 61 9.92 -0.08 3.97
N PRO A 62 11.14 0.09 4.50
CA PRO A 62 11.76 -0.91 5.37
C PRO A 62 10.91 -1.22 6.59
N ALA A 63 10.95 -2.48 7.04
CA ALA A 63 10.31 -2.91 8.29
C ALA A 63 10.82 -2.07 9.46
N GLY A 64 9.90 -1.47 10.23
CA GLY A 64 10.21 -0.56 11.34
C GLY A 64 10.12 0.93 11.01
N THR A 65 9.97 1.30 9.72
CA THR A 65 9.69 2.68 9.35
C THR A 65 8.29 3.05 9.78
N THR A 66 8.15 4.17 10.51
CA THR A 66 6.84 4.74 10.84
C THR A 66 6.71 6.07 10.09
N PRO A 67 5.98 6.10 8.97
CA PRO A 67 5.72 7.34 8.24
C PRO A 67 5.04 8.38 9.12
N PRO A 68 5.26 9.68 8.87
CA PRO A 68 4.43 10.72 9.46
C PRO A 68 2.99 10.57 8.96
N GLY A 69 2.02 10.60 9.88
CA GLY A 69 0.59 10.46 9.61
C GLY A 69 -0.03 9.21 10.23
N GLU A 70 -1.35 9.23 10.42
CA GLU A 70 -2.07 8.09 10.98
C GLU A 70 -2.07 6.91 9.99
N PRO A 71 -1.80 5.67 10.46
CA PRO A 71 -1.85 4.50 9.60
C PRO A 71 -3.29 4.24 9.15
N LEU A 72 -3.49 4.12 7.83
CA LEU A 72 -4.75 3.69 7.24
C LEU A 72 -5.06 2.22 7.57
N TYR A 73 -4.02 1.42 7.76
CA TYR A 73 -4.14 0.03 8.16
C TYR A 73 -2.94 -0.41 9.00
N VAL A 74 -3.22 -1.16 10.07
CA VAL A 74 -2.24 -1.90 10.86
C VAL A 74 -2.76 -3.32 11.00
N ARG A 75 -1.93 -4.31 10.67
CA ARG A 75 -2.26 -5.72 10.89
C ARG A 75 -2.25 -5.98 12.42
N PRO A 76 -3.34 -6.51 13.00
CA PRO A 76 -3.39 -6.87 14.42
C PRO A 76 -2.44 -8.03 14.76
#